data_AF-A0A7T8K7M2-F1
#
_entry.id   AF-A0A7T8K7M2-F1
#
_cell.length_a   1.000
_cell.length_b   1.000
_cell.length_c   1.000
_cell.angle_alpha   90.00
_cell.angle_beta   90.00
_cell.angle_gamma   90.00
#
_symmetry.space_group_name_H-M   'P 1'
#
loop_
_entity.id
_entity.type
_entity.pdbx_description
1 polymer ?
#
loop_
_entity_poly.entity_id
_entity_poly.type
_entity_poly.pdbx_seq_one_letter_code
_entity_poly.pdbx_strand_id
1 'polypeptide(L)'
;SAAANLAASLTIQLGPSPAAEDVYKTLKPTLLCGLLDSANSDKARSAMANSLGLICFLAGGEMAEVLAILSVMEKLFTQEGEILATAAVSSWSLLLTMIPSDRGFSLLESTLEPLSNLLKSPDVDLRIATGEAIAVLFEVSLEHDEDATFSSLDELCDDLRHLATDSNKHRSKKDRKEQRSSFRDILKTIEEGTDYYEKLSLSSRESLVLDSWASKKQYESICKVLLSGVNLHMTENELIRDIFDLGAPLPILSAHNMNKPSKYEKVIKF
;
A
#
# COMPACT_ATOMS: atom_id res chain seq x y z
N SER A 1 5.39 7.44 17.03
CA SER A 1 5.89 6.36 16.16
C SER A 1 5.83 5.00 16.84
N ALA A 2 6.56 4.72 17.92
CA ALA A 2 6.53 3.40 18.57
C ALA A 2 5.11 2.94 19.00
N ALA A 3 4.33 3.80 19.67
CA ALA A 3 2.95 3.48 20.06
C ALA A 3 2.03 3.22 18.87
N ALA A 4 2.27 3.91 17.75
CA ALA A 4 1.47 3.82 16.53
C ALA A 4 1.73 2.48 15.80
N ASN A 5 2.99 2.04 15.76
CA ASN A 5 3.36 0.73 15.22
C ASN A 5 2.84 -0.40 16.11
N LEU A 6 2.89 -0.23 17.44
CA LEU A 6 2.37 -1.22 18.38
C LEU A 6 0.87 -1.47 18.18
N ALA A 7 0.09 -0.42 17.92
CA ALA A 7 -1.34 -0.53 17.63
C ALA A 7 -1.60 -1.46 16.45
N ALA A 8 -0.93 -1.21 15.32
CA ALA A 8 -1.07 -2.02 14.12
C ALA A 8 -0.58 -3.46 14.32
N SER A 9 0.56 -3.68 14.97
CA SER A 9 1.04 -5.03 15.29
C SER A 9 0.07 -5.79 16.20
N LEU A 10 -0.52 -5.11 17.19
CA LEU A 10 -1.53 -5.71 18.07
C LEU A 10 -2.78 -6.09 17.29
N THR A 11 -3.29 -5.22 16.41
CA THR A 11 -4.44 -5.53 15.55
C THR A 11 -4.18 -6.74 14.67
N ILE A 12 -2.98 -6.85 14.06
CA ILE A 12 -2.59 -8.04 13.27
C ILE A 12 -2.58 -9.31 14.14
N GLN A 13 -2.08 -9.20 15.38
CA GLN A 13 -1.98 -10.35 16.28
C GLN A 13 -3.33 -10.82 16.83
N LEU A 14 -4.28 -9.89 16.98
CA LEU A 14 -5.64 -10.20 17.43
C LEU A 14 -6.50 -10.84 16.33
N GLY A 15 -6.07 -10.74 15.06
CA GLY A 15 -6.77 -11.34 13.93
C GLY A 15 -8.18 -10.75 13.69
N PRO A 16 -9.03 -11.43 12.91
CA PRO A 16 -10.41 -11.02 12.70
C PRO A 16 -11.26 -11.30 13.96
N SER A 17 -11.10 -10.46 14.98
CA SER A 17 -11.79 -10.61 16.26
C SER A 17 -12.42 -9.28 16.71
N PRO A 18 -13.50 -9.32 17.52
CA PRO A 18 -14.07 -8.12 18.11
C PRO A 18 -13.05 -7.29 18.91
N ALA A 19 -12.02 -7.95 19.47
CA ALA A 19 -10.95 -7.28 20.19
C ALA A 19 -10.10 -6.37 19.28
N ALA A 20 -9.93 -6.73 17.99
CA ALA A 20 -9.23 -5.89 17.03
C ALA A 20 -10.00 -4.60 16.75
N GLU A 21 -11.33 -4.66 16.64
CA GLU A 21 -12.20 -3.49 16.51
C GLU A 21 -12.17 -2.61 17.77
N ASP A 22 -12.13 -3.21 18.95
CA ASP A 22 -12.04 -2.46 20.21
C ASP A 22 -10.72 -1.68 20.31
N VAL A 23 -9.61 -2.27 19.84
CA VAL A 23 -8.33 -1.55 19.70
C VAL A 23 -8.49 -0.36 18.77
N TYR A 24 -9.13 -0.54 17.61
CA TYR A 24 -9.39 0.56 16.68
C TYR A 24 -10.21 1.69 17.33
N LYS A 25 -11.37 1.35 17.91
CA LYS A 25 -12.29 2.29 18.57
C LYS A 25 -11.62 3.05 19.71
N THR A 26 -10.76 2.37 20.47
CA THR A 26 -10.03 2.97 21.61
C THR A 26 -8.94 3.93 21.15
N LEU A 27 -8.17 3.58 20.12
CA LEU A 27 -6.99 4.35 19.72
C LEU A 27 -7.30 5.46 18.72
N LYS A 28 -8.35 5.31 17.91
CA LYS A 28 -8.73 6.28 16.88
C LYS A 28 -8.79 7.73 17.41
N PRO A 29 -9.51 8.06 18.51
CA PRO A 29 -9.63 9.44 18.96
C PRO A 29 -8.28 10.07 19.31
N THR A 30 -7.40 9.32 19.97
CA THR A 30 -6.07 9.79 20.35
C THR A 30 -5.17 9.99 19.14
N LEU A 31 -5.15 9.02 18.21
CA LEU A 31 -4.36 9.12 16.97
C LEU A 31 -4.84 10.29 16.11
N LEU A 32 -6.16 10.46 15.97
CA LEU A 32 -6.73 11.55 15.18
C LEU A 32 -6.44 12.92 15.81
N CYS A 33 -6.59 13.05 17.13
CA CYS A 33 -6.25 14.28 17.85
C CYS A 33 -4.78 14.66 17.65
N GLY A 34 -3.85 13.71 17.87
CA GLY A 34 -2.42 13.97 17.70
C GLY A 34 -2.01 14.20 16.24
N LEU A 35 -2.68 13.57 15.29
CA LEU A 35 -2.46 13.76 13.85
C LEU A 35 -2.85 15.18 13.40
N LEU A 36 -3.97 15.71 13.91
CA LEU A 36 -4.51 17.01 13.52
C LEU A 36 -3.92 18.17 14.33
N ASP A 37 -3.24 17.89 15.44
CA ASP A 37 -2.55 18.89 16.24
C ASP A 37 -1.21 19.29 15.59
N SER A 38 -1.17 20.50 15.02
CA SER A 38 0.01 21.08 14.37
C SER A 38 1.14 21.43 15.34
N ALA A 39 0.92 21.35 16.66
CA ALA A 39 2.00 21.43 17.64
C ALA A 39 2.89 20.17 17.64
N ASN A 40 2.39 19.04 17.12
CA ASN A 40 3.18 17.82 16.96
C ASN A 40 4.07 17.91 15.71
N SER A 41 5.29 17.35 15.81
CA SER A 41 6.19 17.28 14.65
C SER A 41 5.60 16.49 13.49
N ASP A 42 5.93 16.85 12.25
CA ASP A 42 5.49 16.15 11.03
C ASP A 42 5.81 14.65 11.06
N LYS A 43 6.96 14.28 11.64
CA LYS A 43 7.34 12.86 11.80
C LYS A 43 6.39 12.11 12.74
N ALA A 44 5.95 12.75 13.82
CA ALA A 44 4.99 12.16 14.75
C ALA A 44 3.61 12.04 14.10
N ARG A 45 3.15 13.12 13.45
CA ARG A 45 1.89 13.16 12.68
C ARG A 45 1.87 12.10 11.59
N SER A 46 2.94 11.99 10.80
CA SER A 46 3.08 10.97 9.75
C SER A 46 3.00 9.54 10.28
N ALA A 47 3.59 9.26 11.44
CA ALA A 47 3.47 7.96 12.08
C ALA A 47 2.04 7.67 12.57
N MET A 48 1.31 8.71 13.01
CA MET A 48 -0.10 8.59 13.39
C MET A 48 -0.99 8.38 12.17
N ALA A 49 -0.73 9.06 11.04
CA ALA A 49 -1.44 8.86 9.78
C ALA A 49 -1.32 7.40 9.30
N ASN A 50 -0.09 6.90 9.16
CA ASN A 50 0.18 5.52 8.74
C ASN A 50 -0.48 4.49 9.66
N SER A 51 -0.37 4.69 10.98
CA SER A 51 -0.99 3.80 11.96
C SER A 51 -2.50 3.82 11.84
N LEU A 52 -3.12 5.00 11.81
CA LEU A 52 -4.57 5.18 11.70
C LEU A 52 -5.13 4.56 10.42
N GLY A 53 -4.48 4.78 9.28
CA GLY A 53 -4.85 4.15 8.01
C GLY A 53 -4.77 2.63 8.09
N LEU A 54 -3.69 2.08 8.64
CA LEU A 54 -3.53 0.62 8.75
C LEU A 54 -4.50 -0.03 9.73
N ILE A 55 -4.73 0.54 10.92
CA ILE A 55 -5.71 -0.03 11.85
C ILE A 55 -7.15 0.14 11.35
N CYS A 56 -7.43 1.17 10.54
CA CYS A 56 -8.72 1.32 9.86
C CYS A 56 -8.90 0.26 8.77
N PHE A 57 -7.85 -0.03 8.00
CA PHE A 57 -7.85 -1.12 7.02
C PHE A 57 -8.09 -2.49 7.69
N LEU A 58 -7.39 -2.77 8.80
CA LEU A 58 -7.46 -4.07 9.46
C LEU A 58 -8.71 -4.26 10.33
N ALA A 59 -9.24 -3.19 10.92
CA ALA A 59 -10.25 -3.29 11.98
C ALA A 59 -11.21 -2.07 12.05
N GLY A 60 -11.31 -1.27 11.00
CA GLY A 60 -12.21 -0.12 10.93
C GLY A 60 -13.70 -0.50 10.95
N GLY A 61 -14.01 -1.74 10.56
CA GLY A 61 -15.36 -2.29 10.58
C GLY A 61 -16.22 -1.72 9.46
N GLU A 62 -16.94 -0.63 9.72
CA GLU A 62 -17.94 -0.09 8.81
C GLU A 62 -17.35 0.81 7.71
N MET A 63 -17.93 0.76 6.51
CA MET A 63 -17.52 1.61 5.38
C MET A 63 -17.58 3.12 5.70
N ALA A 64 -18.54 3.54 6.53
CA ALA A 64 -18.66 4.94 6.96
C ALA A 64 -17.40 5.42 7.70
N GLU A 65 -16.75 4.53 8.46
CA GLU A 65 -15.51 4.83 9.15
C GLU A 65 -14.34 4.95 8.16
N VAL A 66 -14.22 4.01 7.23
CA VAL A 66 -13.20 4.04 6.16
C VAL A 66 -13.26 5.37 5.40
N LEU A 67 -14.45 5.79 4.99
CA LEU A 67 -14.67 7.06 4.27
C LEU A 67 -14.33 8.29 5.13
N ALA A 68 -14.62 8.25 6.44
CA ALA A 68 -14.28 9.33 7.34
C ALA A 68 -12.76 9.52 7.47
N ILE A 69 -12.02 8.42 7.63
CA ILE A 69 -10.54 8.48 7.68
C ILE A 69 -9.96 8.85 6.31
N LEU A 70 -10.54 8.34 5.22
CA LEU A 70 -10.15 8.69 3.85
C LEU A 70 -10.24 10.20 3.61
N SER A 71 -11.35 10.83 4.01
CA SER A 71 -11.51 12.30 3.93
C SER A 71 -10.49 13.08 4.78
N VAL A 72 -10.10 12.55 5.94
CA VAL A 72 -9.03 13.16 6.76
C VAL A 72 -7.69 13.10 6.03
N MET A 73 -7.33 11.95 5.47
CA MET A 73 -6.07 11.79 4.74
C MET A 73 -6.02 12.68 3.50
N GLU A 74 -7.14 12.82 2.79
CA GLU A 74 -7.27 13.72 1.64
C GLU A 74 -6.96 15.18 1.99
N LYS A 75 -7.53 15.67 3.09
CA LYS A 75 -7.23 17.03 3.58
C LYS A 75 -5.76 17.19 3.95
N LEU A 76 -5.15 16.17 4.55
CA LEU A 76 -3.76 16.24 4.96
C LEU A 76 -2.81 16.28 3.76
N PHE A 77 -2.99 15.43 2.75
CA PHE A 77 -2.09 15.47 1.59
C PHE A 77 -2.28 16.68 0.68
N THR A 78 -3.42 17.36 0.76
CA THR A 78 -3.68 18.58 -0.02
C THR A 78 -3.18 19.86 0.65
N GLN A 79 -2.99 19.86 1.98
CA GLN A 79 -2.75 21.09 2.75
C GLN A 79 -1.42 21.08 3.52
N GLU A 80 -0.82 19.92 3.76
CA GLU A 80 0.35 19.78 4.63
C GLU A 80 1.67 19.65 3.84
N GLY A 81 2.80 19.74 4.56
CA GLY A 81 4.13 19.56 3.98
C GLY A 81 4.41 18.14 3.50
N GLU A 82 5.42 17.99 2.65
CA GLU A 82 5.73 16.76 1.89
C GLU A 82 5.79 15.51 2.75
N ILE A 83 6.43 15.56 3.93
CA ILE A 83 6.58 14.40 4.83
C ILE A 83 5.20 13.86 5.25
N LEU A 84 4.30 14.75 5.66
CA LEU A 84 2.97 14.37 6.12
C LEU A 84 2.07 14.01 4.95
N ALA A 85 2.17 14.73 3.83
CA ALA A 85 1.48 14.39 2.60
C ALA A 85 1.82 12.98 2.12
N THR A 86 3.09 12.57 2.15
CA THR A 86 3.51 11.21 1.77
C THR A 86 2.84 10.14 2.61
N ALA A 87 2.81 10.33 3.94
CA ALA A 87 2.15 9.39 4.85
C ALA A 87 0.63 9.37 4.65
N ALA A 88 0.02 10.54 4.44
CA ALA A 88 -1.40 10.68 4.21
C ALA A 88 -1.84 10.04 2.88
N VAL A 89 -1.16 10.31 1.75
CA VAL A 89 -1.42 9.67 0.45
C VAL A 89 -1.24 8.16 0.54
N SER A 90 -0.17 7.68 1.20
CA SER A 90 0.04 6.24 1.35
C SER A 90 -1.07 5.58 2.17
N SER A 91 -1.58 6.24 3.22
CA SER A 91 -2.68 5.74 4.05
C SER A 91 -4.01 5.81 3.30
N TRP A 92 -4.24 6.89 2.56
CA TRP A 92 -5.40 7.08 1.70
C TRP A 92 -5.48 5.99 0.62
N SER A 93 -4.37 5.73 -0.07
CA SER A 93 -4.24 4.66 -1.06
C SER A 93 -4.48 3.27 -0.49
N LEU A 94 -4.06 3.00 0.76
CA LEU A 94 -4.40 1.75 1.43
C LEU A 94 -5.91 1.62 1.65
N LEU A 95 -6.57 2.68 2.12
CA LEU A 95 -8.01 2.67 2.34
C LEU A 95 -8.82 2.61 1.04
N LEU A 96 -8.29 3.16 -0.06
CA LEU A 96 -8.89 3.00 -1.39
C LEU A 96 -9.07 1.53 -1.78
N THR A 97 -8.19 0.64 -1.33
CA THR A 97 -8.30 -0.81 -1.63
C THR A 97 -9.53 -1.48 -1.01
N MET A 98 -10.24 -0.78 -0.13
CA MET A 98 -11.52 -1.23 0.44
C MET A 98 -12.74 -0.56 -0.21
N ILE A 99 -12.53 0.46 -1.05
CA ILE A 99 -13.62 1.25 -1.59
C ILE A 99 -14.35 0.44 -2.67
N PRO A 100 -15.68 0.32 -2.60
CA PRO A 100 -16.45 -0.33 -3.65
C PRO A 100 -16.25 0.37 -5.00
N SER A 101 -16.18 -0.42 -6.07
CA SER A 101 -15.87 0.08 -7.42
C SER A 101 -16.85 1.15 -7.92
N ASP A 102 -18.13 1.10 -7.50
CA ASP A 102 -19.16 2.09 -7.84
C ASP A 102 -18.87 3.52 -7.34
N ARG A 103 -17.88 3.69 -6.45
CA ARG A 103 -17.42 5.01 -5.96
C ARG A 103 -16.10 5.45 -6.59
N GLY A 104 -15.37 4.55 -7.25
CA GLY A 104 -14.04 4.80 -7.79
C GLY A 104 -14.01 6.05 -8.68
N PHE A 105 -14.91 6.09 -9.67
CA PHE A 105 -14.98 7.19 -10.63
C PHE A 105 -15.21 8.55 -9.97
N SER A 106 -16.13 8.62 -8.98
CA SER A 106 -16.40 9.87 -8.25
C SER A 106 -15.19 10.38 -7.47
N LEU A 107 -14.40 9.48 -6.88
CA LEU A 107 -13.16 9.82 -6.18
C LEU A 107 -12.07 10.22 -7.17
N LEU A 108 -11.97 9.54 -8.31
CA LEU A 108 -11.03 9.88 -9.38
C LEU A 108 -11.28 11.30 -9.87
N GLU A 109 -12.52 11.65 -10.21
CA GLU A 109 -12.88 13.01 -10.65
C GLU A 109 -12.51 14.07 -9.61
N SER A 110 -12.75 13.81 -8.32
CA SER A 110 -12.50 14.82 -7.28
C SER A 110 -11.04 14.92 -6.83
N THR A 111 -10.24 13.86 -7.00
CA THR A 111 -8.87 13.78 -6.42
C THR A 111 -7.74 13.74 -7.43
N LEU A 112 -8.02 13.52 -8.72
CA LEU A 112 -6.97 13.41 -9.73
C LEU A 112 -6.14 14.69 -9.87
N GLU A 113 -6.75 15.87 -9.96
CA GLU A 113 -6.02 17.13 -10.05
C GLU A 113 -5.10 17.37 -8.82
N PRO A 114 -5.60 17.26 -7.57
CA PRO A 114 -4.73 17.30 -6.39
C PRO A 114 -3.55 16.33 -6.45
N LEU A 115 -3.77 15.07 -6.85
CA LEU A 115 -2.72 14.06 -6.95
C LEU A 115 -1.71 14.41 -8.06
N SER A 116 -2.16 14.86 -9.23
CA SER A 116 -1.29 15.32 -10.32
C SER A 116 -0.40 16.50 -9.90
N ASN A 117 -0.88 17.37 -9.00
CA ASN A 117 -0.04 18.42 -8.43
C ASN A 117 1.05 17.87 -7.51
N LEU A 118 0.78 16.82 -6.73
CA LEU A 118 1.78 16.16 -5.89
C LEU A 118 2.86 15.42 -6.70
N LEU A 119 2.54 14.95 -7.92
CA LEU A 119 3.53 14.38 -8.85
C LEU A 119 4.66 15.36 -9.22
N LYS A 120 4.46 16.67 -9.00
CA LYS A 120 5.42 17.74 -9.31
C LYS A 120 6.33 18.09 -8.11
N SER A 121 6.15 17.45 -6.95
CA SER A 121 6.99 17.68 -5.76
C SER A 121 8.47 17.35 -6.02
N PRO A 122 9.41 18.09 -5.40
CA PRO A 122 10.83 17.69 -5.41
C PRO A 122 11.08 16.36 -4.67
N ASP A 123 10.25 16.00 -3.70
CA ASP A 123 10.37 14.78 -2.90
C ASP A 123 10.08 13.52 -3.75
N VAL A 124 10.92 12.50 -3.60
CA VAL A 124 10.80 11.28 -4.39
C VAL A 124 9.75 10.35 -3.79
N ASP A 125 9.72 10.25 -2.47
CA ASP A 125 8.82 9.34 -1.76
C ASP A 125 7.37 9.77 -1.93
N LEU A 126 7.09 11.09 -1.87
CA LEU A 126 5.78 11.66 -2.16
C LEU A 126 5.31 11.31 -3.56
N ARG A 127 6.15 11.54 -4.58
CA ARG A 127 5.79 11.24 -5.97
C ARG A 127 5.51 9.76 -6.18
N ILE A 128 6.33 8.87 -5.62
CA ILE A 128 6.10 7.42 -5.71
C ILE A 128 4.77 7.07 -5.03
N ALA A 129 4.55 7.54 -3.79
CA ALA A 129 3.30 7.27 -3.07
C ALA A 129 2.07 7.80 -3.82
N THR A 130 2.16 8.96 -4.46
CA THR A 130 1.10 9.54 -5.29
C THR A 130 0.88 8.73 -6.56
N GLY A 131 1.93 8.35 -7.28
CA GLY A 131 1.79 7.54 -8.48
C GLY A 131 1.12 6.18 -8.20
N GLU A 132 1.48 5.53 -7.08
CA GLU A 132 0.82 4.31 -6.63
C GLU A 132 -0.64 4.55 -6.22
N ALA A 133 -0.94 5.68 -5.57
CA ALA A 133 -2.30 6.04 -5.22
C ALA A 133 -3.18 6.24 -6.46
N ILE A 134 -2.64 6.89 -7.51
CA ILE A 134 -3.32 7.05 -8.80
C ILE A 134 -3.55 5.67 -9.43
N ALA A 135 -2.56 4.78 -9.42
CA ALA A 135 -2.71 3.44 -10.00
C ALA A 135 -3.83 2.63 -9.31
N VAL A 136 -3.88 2.64 -7.97
CA VAL A 136 -4.99 2.02 -7.20
C VAL A 136 -6.33 2.68 -7.54
N LEU A 137 -6.37 4.00 -7.67
CA LEU A 137 -7.60 4.73 -7.96
C LEU A 137 -8.15 4.43 -9.36
N PHE A 138 -7.26 4.29 -10.35
CA PHE A 138 -7.63 3.86 -11.70
C PHE A 138 -8.15 2.42 -11.69
N GLU A 139 -7.48 1.52 -10.98
CA GLU A 139 -7.90 0.11 -10.81
C GLU A 139 -9.33 0.03 -10.24
N VAL A 140 -9.62 0.74 -9.14
CA VAL A 140 -10.96 0.78 -8.52
C VAL A 140 -12.00 1.41 -9.44
N SER A 141 -11.62 2.41 -10.24
CA SER A 141 -12.56 3.09 -11.16
C SER A 141 -12.91 2.24 -12.37
N LEU A 142 -11.91 1.59 -12.97
CA LEU A 142 -12.07 0.75 -14.17
C LEU A 142 -12.76 -0.58 -13.86
N GLU A 143 -12.69 -1.08 -12.63
CA GLU A 143 -13.46 -2.25 -12.20
C GLU A 143 -14.99 -2.03 -12.34
N HIS A 144 -15.46 -0.78 -12.23
CA HIS A 144 -16.88 -0.45 -12.41
C HIS A 144 -17.27 -0.23 -13.88
N ASP A 145 -16.39 0.45 -14.63
CA ASP A 145 -16.59 0.82 -16.03
C ASP A 145 -15.27 0.77 -16.78
N GLU A 146 -15.02 -0.35 -17.47
CA GLU A 146 -13.80 -0.60 -18.25
C GLU A 146 -13.66 0.37 -19.44
N ASP A 147 -14.77 0.93 -19.93
CA ASP A 147 -14.81 1.86 -21.08
C ASP A 147 -14.71 3.33 -20.65
N ALA A 148 -14.50 3.61 -19.35
CA ALA A 148 -14.41 4.95 -18.83
C ALA A 148 -13.26 5.75 -19.47
N THR A 149 -13.60 6.88 -20.07
CA THR A 149 -12.61 7.81 -20.66
C THR A 149 -12.34 8.96 -19.71
N PHE A 150 -11.06 9.28 -19.47
CA PHE A 150 -10.67 10.37 -18.58
C PHE A 150 -10.08 11.55 -19.37
N SER A 151 -10.70 12.72 -19.24
CA SER A 151 -10.33 13.92 -20.03
C SER A 151 -8.89 14.38 -19.83
N SER A 152 -8.30 14.08 -18.67
CA SER A 152 -6.94 14.49 -18.30
C SER A 152 -5.92 13.35 -18.38
N LEU A 153 -6.26 12.22 -19.03
CA LEU A 153 -5.39 11.06 -19.11
C LEU A 153 -4.09 11.36 -19.87
N ASP A 154 -4.16 12.10 -20.98
CA ASP A 154 -2.99 12.41 -21.81
C ASP A 154 -1.96 13.24 -21.02
N GLU A 155 -2.42 14.28 -20.32
CA GLU A 155 -1.57 15.14 -19.48
C GLU A 155 -0.92 14.35 -18.33
N LEU A 156 -1.70 13.48 -17.68
CA LEU A 156 -1.19 12.57 -16.66
C LEU A 156 -0.11 11.64 -17.23
N CYS A 157 -0.37 11.01 -18.37
CA CYS A 157 0.59 10.11 -19.02
C CYS A 157 1.89 10.82 -19.38
N ASP A 158 1.85 12.09 -19.79
CA ASP A 158 3.05 12.89 -20.03
C ASP A 158 3.87 13.12 -18.74
N ASP A 159 3.22 13.48 -17.64
CA ASP A 159 3.86 13.61 -16.33
C ASP A 159 4.49 12.28 -15.87
N LEU A 160 3.78 11.16 -16.03
CA LEU A 160 4.26 9.82 -15.67
C LEU A 160 5.45 9.37 -16.54
N ARG A 161 5.41 9.61 -17.87
CA ARG A 161 6.53 9.33 -18.80
C ARG A 161 7.78 10.11 -18.43
N HIS A 162 7.62 11.38 -18.05
CA HIS A 162 8.73 12.19 -17.57
C HIS A 162 9.34 11.59 -16.30
N LEU A 163 8.52 11.19 -15.33
CA LEU A 163 8.99 10.59 -14.07
C LEU A 163 9.64 9.21 -14.25
N ALA A 164 9.16 8.42 -15.21
CA ALA A 164 9.70 7.11 -15.58
C ALA A 164 11.10 7.17 -16.24
N THR A 165 11.44 8.31 -16.85
CA THR A 165 12.71 8.53 -17.56
C THR A 165 13.65 9.53 -16.87
N ASP A 166 13.20 10.12 -15.76
CA ASP A 166 13.90 11.17 -15.03
C ASP A 166 15.36 10.82 -14.70
N SER A 167 16.26 11.68 -15.17
CA SER A 167 17.70 11.54 -15.07
C SER A 167 18.36 12.56 -14.13
N ASN A 168 17.57 13.33 -13.37
CA ASN A 168 18.08 14.42 -12.54
C ASN A 168 19.23 13.98 -11.63
N LYS A 169 20.45 14.41 -11.98
CA LYS A 169 21.70 13.96 -11.35
C LYS A 169 21.89 14.49 -9.92
N HIS A 170 21.11 15.50 -9.52
CA HIS A 170 21.14 16.04 -8.15
C HIS A 170 20.49 15.10 -7.11
N ARG A 171 19.67 14.13 -7.54
CA ARG A 171 19.10 13.11 -6.66
C ARG A 171 20.08 11.96 -6.39
N SER A 172 19.80 11.11 -5.40
CA SER A 172 20.63 9.93 -5.19
C SER A 172 20.46 8.91 -6.34
N LYS A 173 21.46 8.05 -6.55
CA LYS A 173 21.36 6.98 -7.56
C LYS A 173 20.28 5.96 -7.19
N LYS A 174 20.05 5.74 -5.90
CA LYS A 174 19.02 4.84 -5.37
C LYS A 174 17.64 5.40 -5.72
N ASP A 175 17.36 6.63 -5.32
CA ASP A 175 16.04 7.26 -5.48
C ASP A 175 15.68 7.37 -6.96
N ARG A 176 16.65 7.76 -7.80
CA ARG A 176 16.48 7.74 -9.26
C ARG A 176 16.10 6.37 -9.80
N LYS A 177 16.71 5.30 -9.30
CA LYS A 177 16.43 3.93 -9.76
C LYS A 177 15.02 3.49 -9.32
N GLU A 178 14.68 3.77 -8.07
CA GLU A 178 13.41 3.42 -7.44
C GLU A 178 12.25 4.15 -8.11
N GLN A 179 12.33 5.49 -8.24
CA GLN A 179 11.35 6.30 -8.96
C GLN A 179 11.12 5.78 -10.37
N ARG A 180 12.18 5.65 -11.19
CA ARG A 180 12.04 5.17 -12.56
C ARG A 180 11.48 3.75 -12.64
N SER A 181 11.70 2.90 -11.64
CA SER A 181 11.10 1.57 -11.62
C SER A 181 9.61 1.67 -11.39
N SER A 182 9.22 2.32 -10.29
CA SER A 182 7.81 2.50 -9.91
C SER A 182 7.00 3.17 -11.04
N PHE A 183 7.50 4.28 -11.59
CA PHE A 183 6.79 5.01 -12.64
C PHE A 183 6.73 4.30 -13.99
N ARG A 184 7.63 3.36 -14.28
CA ARG A 184 7.47 2.52 -15.48
C ARG A 184 6.30 1.57 -15.32
N ASP A 185 6.16 0.95 -14.15
CA ASP A 185 5.08 0.00 -13.87
C ASP A 185 3.72 0.74 -13.80
N ILE A 186 3.68 1.90 -13.13
CA ILE A 186 2.49 2.78 -13.06
C ILE A 186 2.07 3.25 -14.45
N LEU A 187 2.99 3.80 -15.24
CA LEU A 187 2.69 4.26 -16.59
C LEU A 187 2.13 3.12 -17.45
N LYS A 188 2.73 1.94 -17.37
CA LYS A 188 2.27 0.77 -18.13
C LYS A 188 0.82 0.41 -17.78
N THR A 189 0.46 0.50 -16.50
CA THR A 189 -0.92 0.25 -16.07
C THR A 189 -1.88 1.30 -16.63
N ILE A 190 -1.54 2.59 -16.48
CA ILE A 190 -2.44 3.69 -16.82
C ILE A 190 -2.55 3.92 -18.34
N GLU A 191 -1.45 3.75 -19.07
CA GLU A 191 -1.39 3.98 -20.52
C GLU A 191 -1.76 2.74 -21.34
N GLU A 192 -1.29 1.55 -20.94
CA GLU A 192 -1.46 0.31 -21.71
C GLU A 192 -2.60 -0.57 -21.18
N GLY A 193 -3.20 -0.24 -20.03
CA GLY A 193 -4.24 -1.03 -19.39
C GLY A 193 -3.75 -2.38 -18.87
N THR A 194 -2.46 -2.53 -18.57
CA THR A 194 -1.93 -3.81 -18.07
C THR A 194 -2.03 -3.91 -16.55
N ASP A 195 -2.55 -5.02 -16.06
CA ASP A 195 -2.56 -5.32 -14.62
C ASP A 195 -1.16 -5.37 -14.01
N TYR A 196 -1.07 -5.04 -12.72
CA TYR A 196 0.15 -5.22 -11.94
C TYR A 196 0.47 -6.71 -11.77
N TYR A 197 1.76 -7.08 -11.77
CA TYR A 197 2.15 -8.45 -11.47
C TYR A 197 3.53 -8.53 -10.81
N GLU A 198 3.58 -9.15 -9.63
CA GLU A 198 4.82 -9.47 -8.93
C GLU A 198 4.68 -10.80 -8.17
N LYS A 199 5.74 -11.61 -8.19
CA LYS A 199 5.79 -12.88 -7.46
C LYS A 199 6.90 -12.87 -6.42
N LEU A 200 6.53 -13.00 -5.14
CA LEU A 200 7.41 -12.95 -4.00
C LEU A 200 7.58 -14.33 -3.36
N SER A 201 8.81 -14.73 -3.06
CA SER A 201 9.08 -16.00 -2.36
C SER A 201 8.91 -15.79 -0.85
N LEU A 202 7.92 -16.44 -0.23
CA LEU A 202 7.72 -16.43 1.22
C LEU A 202 8.60 -17.49 1.90
N SER A 203 8.62 -18.68 1.30
CA SER A 203 9.44 -19.81 1.73
C SER A 203 9.91 -20.62 0.52
N SER A 204 10.60 -21.74 0.77
CA SER A 204 10.94 -22.70 -0.30
C SER A 204 9.72 -23.40 -0.92
N ARG A 205 8.55 -23.33 -0.25
CA ARG A 205 7.34 -24.06 -0.62
C ARG A 205 6.18 -23.14 -1.02
N GLU A 206 6.24 -21.88 -0.64
CA GLU A 206 5.17 -20.91 -0.85
C GLU A 206 5.70 -19.60 -1.45
N SER A 207 4.88 -19.02 -2.31
CA SER A 207 5.08 -17.72 -2.91
C SER A 207 3.79 -16.92 -2.85
N LEU A 208 3.89 -15.63 -2.58
CA LEU A 208 2.81 -14.68 -2.73
C LEU A 208 2.81 -14.14 -4.16
N VAL A 209 1.64 -14.06 -4.78
CA VAL A 209 1.44 -13.37 -6.05
C VAL A 209 0.68 -12.10 -5.74
N LEU A 210 1.20 -10.98 -6.21
CA LEU A 210 0.55 -9.68 -6.18
C LEU A 210 0.14 -9.39 -7.62
N ASP A 211 -1.15 -9.49 -7.91
CA ASP A 211 -1.75 -9.36 -9.25
C ASP A 211 -2.56 -8.06 -9.42
N SER A 212 -2.45 -7.14 -8.47
CA SER A 212 -3.14 -5.85 -8.47
C SER A 212 -2.34 -4.79 -7.72
N TRP A 213 -2.61 -3.52 -8.02
CA TRP A 213 -2.07 -2.40 -7.24
C TRP A 213 -2.63 -2.39 -5.82
N ALA A 214 -3.88 -2.79 -5.64
CA ALA A 214 -4.48 -2.97 -4.32
C ALA A 214 -3.70 -3.99 -3.47
N SER A 215 -3.45 -5.20 -3.98
CA SER A 215 -2.71 -6.24 -3.25
C SER A 215 -1.27 -5.81 -2.95
N LYS A 216 -0.61 -5.16 -3.91
CA LYS A 216 0.71 -4.55 -3.72
C LYS A 216 0.69 -3.53 -2.57
N LYS A 217 -0.29 -2.64 -2.56
CA LYS A 217 -0.39 -1.57 -1.56
C LYS A 217 -0.64 -2.11 -0.15
N GLN A 218 -1.51 -3.11 -0.03
CA GLN A 218 -1.78 -3.80 1.23
C GLN A 218 -0.51 -4.49 1.74
N TYR A 219 0.20 -5.22 0.87
CA TYR A 219 1.45 -5.91 1.20
C TYR A 219 2.51 -4.94 1.73
N GLU A 220 2.78 -3.85 1.02
CA GLU A 220 3.77 -2.85 1.44
C GLU A 220 3.42 -2.20 2.79
N SER A 221 2.14 -1.89 3.00
CA SER A 221 1.65 -1.25 4.22
C SER A 221 1.80 -2.16 5.44
N ILE A 222 1.49 -3.45 5.29
CA ILE A 222 1.68 -4.47 6.32
C ILE A 222 3.18 -4.68 6.60
N CYS A 223 4.01 -4.78 5.55
CA CYS A 223 5.44 -4.99 5.69
C CYS A 223 6.15 -3.90 6.50
N LYS A 224 5.73 -2.64 6.34
CA LYS A 224 6.27 -1.49 7.09
C LYS A 224 6.11 -1.65 8.61
N VAL A 225 5.11 -2.38 9.08
CA VAL A 225 4.87 -2.62 10.52
C VAL A 225 5.48 -3.93 11.01
N LEU A 226 5.46 -4.98 10.19
CA LEU A 226 5.96 -6.30 10.59
C LEU A 226 7.49 -6.40 10.57
N LEU A 227 8.19 -5.56 9.80
CA LEU A 227 9.66 -5.50 9.74
C LEU A 227 10.27 -6.90 9.52
N SER A 228 11.10 -7.39 10.45
CA SER A 228 11.73 -8.71 10.34
C SER A 228 10.76 -9.89 10.49
N GLY A 229 9.52 -9.64 10.90
CA GLY A 229 8.48 -10.66 11.11
C GLY A 229 7.63 -10.97 9.87
N VAL A 230 7.83 -10.29 8.74
CA VAL A 230 6.97 -10.42 7.54
C VAL A 230 6.77 -11.88 7.13
N ASN A 231 7.85 -12.64 6.94
CA ASN A 231 7.75 -14.03 6.48
C ASN A 231 6.97 -14.91 7.46
N LEU A 232 7.19 -14.74 8.77
CA LEU A 232 6.50 -15.52 9.81
C LEU A 232 5.00 -15.28 9.75
N HIS A 233 4.57 -14.01 9.73
CA HIS A 233 3.16 -13.67 9.65
C HIS A 233 2.53 -14.11 8.33
N MET A 234 3.23 -13.98 7.20
CA MET A 234 2.73 -14.45 5.91
C MET A 234 2.53 -15.99 5.89
N THR A 235 3.35 -16.74 6.63
CA THR A 235 3.22 -18.21 6.69
C THR A 235 2.26 -18.71 7.76
N GLU A 236 2.06 -17.96 8.85
CA GLU A 236 1.37 -18.48 10.05
C GLU A 236 0.15 -17.66 10.51
N ASN A 237 0.08 -16.36 10.22
CA ASN A 237 -0.98 -15.50 10.75
C ASN A 237 -2.24 -15.59 9.88
N GLU A 238 -3.33 -16.08 10.46
CA GLU A 238 -4.60 -16.30 9.76
C GLU A 238 -5.13 -15.03 9.08
N LEU A 239 -5.13 -13.88 9.77
CA LEU A 239 -5.58 -12.62 9.16
C LEU A 239 -4.77 -12.24 7.92
N ILE A 240 -3.43 -12.31 8.01
CA ILE A 240 -2.57 -11.97 6.88
C ILE A 240 -2.78 -12.96 5.74
N ARG A 241 -2.97 -14.24 6.04
CA ARG A 241 -3.20 -15.27 5.03
C ARG A 241 -4.56 -15.12 4.35
N ASP A 242 -5.58 -14.67 5.07
CA ASP A 242 -6.90 -14.35 4.54
C ASP A 242 -6.84 -13.11 3.64
N ILE A 243 -6.12 -12.04 4.06
CA ILE A 243 -5.95 -10.82 3.25
C ILE A 243 -5.29 -11.11 1.89
N PHE A 244 -4.38 -12.08 1.83
CA PHE A 244 -3.62 -12.41 0.61
C PHE A 244 -4.03 -13.76 -0.02
N ASP A 245 -5.16 -14.33 0.37
CA ASP A 245 -5.68 -15.61 -0.16
C ASP A 245 -4.64 -16.76 -0.17
N LEU A 246 -3.78 -16.81 0.84
CA LEU A 246 -2.71 -17.83 0.96
C LEU A 246 -3.25 -19.19 1.45
N GLY A 247 -4.50 -19.26 1.87
CA GLY A 247 -5.13 -20.47 2.45
C GLY A 247 -4.56 -20.82 3.82
N ALA A 248 -4.83 -22.03 4.33
CA ALA A 248 -4.37 -22.44 5.67
C ALA A 248 -2.83 -22.56 5.76
N PRO A 249 -2.21 -22.26 6.92
CA PRO A 249 -0.78 -22.45 7.14
C PRO A 249 -0.31 -23.86 6.78
N LEU A 250 0.82 -23.95 6.07
CA LEU A 250 1.37 -25.25 5.71
C LEU A 250 1.85 -26.01 6.96
N PRO A 251 1.69 -27.35 7.01
CA PRO A 251 2.24 -28.15 8.09
C PRO A 251 3.76 -27.99 8.19
N ILE A 252 4.25 -27.83 9.41
CA ILE A 252 5.68 -27.84 9.71
C ILE A 252 6.22 -29.23 9.34
N LEU A 253 7.00 -29.30 8.26
CA LEU A 253 7.75 -30.51 7.96
C LEU A 253 8.87 -30.61 8.98
N SER A 254 8.81 -31.60 9.87
CA SER A 254 9.93 -31.93 10.74
C SER A 254 11.16 -32.22 9.88
N ALA A 255 12.34 -31.84 10.38
CA ALA A 255 13.62 -31.88 9.65
C ALA A 255 13.99 -33.28 9.11
N HIS A 256 13.25 -34.33 9.51
CA HIS A 256 13.43 -35.69 9.02
C HIS A 256 13.00 -35.92 7.57
N ASN A 257 12.18 -35.05 6.99
CA ASN A 257 11.70 -35.19 5.61
C ASN A 257 12.42 -34.29 4.59
N MET A 258 13.42 -33.52 5.03
CA MET A 258 14.25 -32.68 4.17
C MET A 258 15.39 -33.50 3.53
N ASN A 259 15.05 -34.49 2.71
CA ASN A 259 16.01 -34.97 1.71
C ASN A 259 16.18 -33.86 0.68
N LYS A 260 17.10 -32.93 0.95
CA LYS A 260 17.67 -32.09 -0.10
C LYS A 260 18.26 -33.03 -1.15
N PRO A 261 17.81 -33.03 -2.42
CA PRO A 261 18.50 -33.80 -3.44
C PRO A 261 19.95 -33.32 -3.49
N SER A 262 20.85 -34.28 -3.31
CA SER A 262 22.29 -34.04 -3.31
C SER A 262 22.70 -33.47 -4.67
N LYS A 263 23.76 -32.64 -4.70
CA LYS A 263 24.32 -32.02 -5.92
C LYS A 263 24.63 -33.03 -7.04
N TYR A 264 24.67 -34.33 -6.74
CA TYR A 264 24.89 -35.41 -7.70
C TYR A 264 23.64 -35.81 -8.52
N GLU A 265 22.41 -35.45 -8.11
CA GLU A 265 21.18 -35.83 -8.84
C GLU A 265 20.81 -34.84 -9.97
N LYS A 266 21.49 -33.70 -10.08
CA LYS A 266 21.24 -32.72 -11.16
C LYS A 266 21.94 -33.04 -12.49
N VAL A 267 22.75 -34.10 -12.56
CA VAL A 267 23.63 -34.38 -13.73
C VAL A 267 23.15 -35.55 -14.59
N ILE A 268 22.08 -36.27 -14.23
CA ILE A 268 21.59 -37.37 -15.06
C ILE A 268 20.11 -37.20 -15.38
N LYS A 269 19.84 -36.33 -16.35
CA LYS A 269 18.73 -36.49 -17.30
C LYS A 269 19.21 -35.96 -18.65
N PHE A 270 19.74 -36.88 -19.47
CA PHE A 270 19.73 -36.74 -20.93
C PHE A 270 18.40 -37.28 -21.44
#